data_AF-K1TMY5-F1
#
_entry.id   AF-K1TMY5-F1
#
_cell.length_a   1.000
_cell.length_b   1.000
_cell.length_c   1.000
_cell.angle_alpha   90.00
_cell.angle_beta   90.00
_cell.angle_gamma   90.00
#
_symmetry.space_group_name_H-M   'P 1'
#
loop_
_entity.id
_entity.type
_entity.pdbx_description
1 polymer ?
#
loop_
_entity_poly.entity_id
_entity_poly.type
_entity_poly.pdbx_seq_one_letter_code
_entity_poly.pdbx_strand_id
1 'polypeptide(L)'
;MANDMMVKELEQVVVRFSGDSGDGMQLAGNIFSTVSATVGNDISTFPDYPADIRAPQGSLTGVSGFQVHIGAEKVYTPGDKCDVLVAMNAAALKTQYKFAKSTAC
;
A
#
# COMPACT_ATOMS: atom_id res chain seq x y z
N MET A 1 -18.79 -23.91 4.68
CA MET A 1 -18.64 -23.26 6.00
C MET A 1 -18.29 -21.81 5.70
N ALA A 2 -19.21 -20.88 5.98
CA ALA A 2 -18.91 -19.46 5.82
C ALA A 2 -17.85 -19.12 6.88
N ASN A 3 -16.69 -18.64 6.45
CA ASN A 3 -15.66 -18.16 7.36
C ASN A 3 -16.29 -17.10 8.29
N ASP A 4 -16.01 -17.22 9.58
CA ASP A 4 -16.34 -16.21 10.58
C ASP A 4 -15.44 -14.99 10.32
N MET A 5 -15.87 -14.11 9.41
CA MET A 5 -15.11 -12.93 9.00
C MET A 5 -15.23 -11.85 10.09
N MET A 6 -14.14 -11.61 10.81
CA MET A 6 -14.06 -10.50 11.76
C MET A 6 -13.93 -9.18 11.00
N VAL A 7 -15.01 -8.41 10.94
CA VAL A 7 -15.03 -7.06 10.34
C VAL A 7 -14.60 -6.06 11.41
N LYS A 8 -13.58 -5.25 11.11
CA LYS A 8 -13.14 -4.16 11.97
C LYS A 8 -13.41 -2.83 11.27
N GLU A 9 -14.20 -1.98 11.92
CA GLU A 9 -14.36 -0.60 11.49
C GLU A 9 -13.16 0.24 11.94
N LEU A 10 -12.63 1.05 11.03
CA LEU A 10 -11.45 1.89 11.24
C LEU A 10 -11.78 3.31 10.79
N GLU A 11 -11.42 4.30 11.59
CA GLU A 11 -11.57 5.72 11.20
C GLU A 11 -10.55 6.13 10.14
N GLN A 12 -9.38 5.50 10.14
CA GLN A 12 -8.33 5.70 9.16
C GLN A 12 -7.53 4.42 8.94
N VAL A 13 -6.96 4.25 7.75
CA VAL A 13 -6.11 3.11 7.41
C VAL A 13 -5.05 3.52 6.39
N VAL A 14 -3.81 3.09 6.62
CA VAL A 14 -2.72 3.26 5.66
C VAL A 14 -2.42 1.93 4.98
N VAL A 15 -2.63 1.86 3.66
CA VAL A 15 -2.35 0.69 2.84
C VAL A 15 -1.13 0.96 1.97
N ARG A 16 -0.16 0.05 1.95
CA ARG A 16 1.02 0.13 1.10
C ARG A 16 1.05 -1.04 0.12
N PHE A 17 0.94 -0.74 -1.16
CA PHE A 17 1.17 -1.70 -2.24
C PHE A 17 2.65 -1.70 -2.57
N SER A 18 3.25 -2.85 -2.80
CA SER A 18 4.67 -2.95 -3.11
C SER A 18 4.97 -4.12 -4.04
N GLY A 19 5.85 -3.90 -5.02
CA GLY A 19 6.20 -4.88 -6.04
C GLY A 19 7.38 -4.39 -6.87
N ASP A 20 7.76 -5.15 -7.89
CA ASP A 20 8.81 -4.76 -8.84
C ASP A 20 8.19 -3.99 -10.00
N SER A 21 9.00 -3.22 -10.72
CA SER A 21 8.58 -2.55 -11.95
C SER A 21 7.89 -3.52 -12.92
N GLY A 22 6.59 -3.31 -13.13
CA GLY A 22 5.73 -4.16 -13.97
C GLY A 22 4.68 -4.98 -13.23
N ASP A 23 4.79 -5.14 -11.91
CA ASP A 23 3.82 -5.91 -11.10
C ASP A 23 2.49 -5.17 -10.89
N GLY A 24 2.45 -3.87 -11.19
CA GLY A 24 1.21 -3.09 -11.22
C GLY A 24 0.81 -2.42 -9.90
N MET A 25 1.70 -2.32 -8.91
CA MET A 25 1.44 -1.65 -7.62
C MET A 25 0.95 -0.20 -7.77
N GLN A 26 1.48 0.56 -8.74
CA GLN A 26 1.03 1.93 -9.00
C GLN A 26 -0.38 1.97 -9.57
N LEU A 27 -0.70 1.02 -10.45
CA LEU A 27 -2.03 0.92 -11.05
C LEU A 27 -3.06 0.50 -10.00
N ALA A 28 -2.76 -0.55 -9.23
CA ALA A 28 -3.61 -1.02 -8.14
C ALA A 28 -3.83 0.09 -7.10
N GLY A 29 -2.75 0.76 -6.68
CA GLY A 29 -2.81 1.89 -5.75
C GLY A 29 -3.67 3.04 -6.27
N ASN A 30 -3.49 3.47 -7.52
CA ASN A 30 -4.30 4.54 -8.12
C ASN A 30 -5.79 4.18 -8.24
N ILE A 31 -6.10 2.94 -8.67
CA ILE A 31 -7.48 2.46 -8.76
C ILE A 31 -8.09 2.44 -7.35
N PHE A 32 -7.37 1.90 -6.37
CA PHE A 32 -7.83 1.83 -4.99
C PHE A 32 -8.12 3.22 -4.42
N SER A 33 -7.18 4.17 -4.57
CA SER A 33 -7.38 5.57 -4.16
C SER A 33 -8.59 6.21 -4.83
N THR A 34 -8.74 6.02 -6.14
CA THR A 34 -9.85 6.60 -6.90
C THR A 34 -11.20 6.07 -6.41
N VAL A 35 -11.30 4.75 -6.19
CA VAL A 35 -12.52 4.14 -5.65
C VAL A 35 -12.80 4.64 -4.24
N SER A 36 -11.77 4.68 -3.36
CA SER A 36 -11.90 5.19 -1.99
C SER A 36 -12.39 6.64 -1.93
N ALA A 37 -11.89 7.51 -2.80
CA ALA A 37 -12.35 8.89 -2.91
C ALA A 37 -13.78 8.97 -3.48
N THR A 38 -14.12 8.12 -4.45
CA THR A 38 -15.46 8.09 -5.07
C THR A 38 -16.55 7.71 -4.06
N VAL A 39 -16.24 6.85 -3.08
CA VAL A 39 -17.17 6.50 -2.00
C VAL A 39 -17.21 7.53 -0.86
N GLY A 40 -16.44 8.61 -0.97
CA GLY A 40 -16.49 9.77 -0.06
C GLY A 40 -15.44 9.81 1.05
N ASN A 41 -14.43 8.94 1.03
CA ASN A 41 -13.32 9.04 1.98
C ASN A 41 -12.34 10.14 1.55
N ASP A 42 -11.69 10.77 2.53
CA ASP A 42 -10.53 11.60 2.24
C ASP A 42 -9.29 10.71 2.05
N ILE A 43 -8.39 11.14 1.16
CA ILE A 43 -7.22 10.34 0.78
C ILE A 43 -5.96 11.17 0.69
N SER A 44 -4.83 10.56 1.07
CA SER A 44 -3.49 11.07 0.79
C SER A 44 -2.62 9.95 0.24
N THR A 45 -2.01 10.18 -0.92
CA THR A 45 -1.23 9.17 -1.64
C THR A 45 0.25 9.52 -1.67
N PHE A 46 1.10 8.50 -1.66
CA PHE A 46 2.54 8.67 -1.83
C PHE A 46 3.11 7.57 -2.74
N PRO A 47 3.43 7.88 -4.01
CA PRO A 47 4.14 6.96 -4.88
C PRO A 47 5.64 6.99 -4.58
N ASP A 48 6.23 5.82 -4.39
CA ASP A 48 7.64 5.59 -4.05
C ASP A 48 8.30 4.77 -5.17
N TYR A 49 9.16 5.42 -5.96
CA TYR A 49 9.79 4.80 -7.13
C TYR A 49 11.26 4.47 -6.84
N PRO A 50 11.76 3.29 -7.24
CA PRO A 50 13.17 2.94 -7.15
C PRO A 50 14.00 3.83 -8.09
N ALA A 51 15.28 3.98 -7.77
CA ALA A 51 16.21 4.72 -8.62
C ALA A 51 16.49 4.00 -9.96
N ASP A 52 16.39 2.67 -9.97
CA ASP A 52 16.59 1.86 -11.16
C ASP A 52 15.32 1.82 -12.01
N ILE A 53 15.38 2.39 -13.22
CA ILE A 53 14.26 2.39 -14.17
C ILE A 53 13.79 0.96 -14.49
N ARG A 54 14.72 0.01 -14.58
CA ARG A 54 14.43 -1.40 -14.85
C ARG A 54 15.45 -2.31 -14.18
N ALA A 55 15.36 -2.45 -12.86
CA ALA A 55 16.11 -3.49 -12.16
C ALA A 55 15.68 -4.90 -12.65
N PRO A 56 16.58 -5.90 -12.57
CA PRO A 56 16.20 -7.29 -12.80
C PRO A 56 15.03 -7.71 -11.89
N GLN A 57 14.12 -8.54 -12.41
CA GLN A 57 13.01 -9.06 -11.61
C GLN A 57 13.51 -9.80 -10.38
N GLY A 58 12.87 -9.55 -9.23
CA GLY A 58 13.27 -10.07 -7.92
C GLY A 58 14.43 -9.33 -7.27
N SER A 59 14.97 -8.27 -7.88
CA SER A 59 16.00 -7.42 -7.27
C SER A 59 15.41 -6.59 -6.13
N LEU A 60 16.12 -6.56 -4.99
CA LEU A 60 15.74 -5.72 -3.85
C LEU A 60 15.81 -4.22 -4.17
N THR A 61 16.64 -3.80 -5.14
CA THR A 61 16.76 -2.40 -5.56
C THR A 61 15.64 -1.97 -6.52
N GLY A 62 14.92 -2.94 -7.08
CA GLY A 62 13.84 -2.73 -8.05
C GLY A 62 12.45 -2.58 -7.45
N VAL A 63 12.34 -2.71 -6.13
CA VAL A 63 11.05 -2.66 -5.44
C VAL A 63 10.57 -1.21 -5.38
N SER A 64 9.36 -0.99 -5.88
CA SER A 64 8.61 0.26 -5.71
C SER A 64 7.46 0.08 -4.72
N GLY A 65 6.89 1.21 -4.29
CA GLY A 65 5.75 1.25 -3.40
C GLY A 65 4.72 2.28 -3.83
N PHE A 66 3.46 2.02 -3.49
CA PHE A 66 2.39 3.01 -3.53
C PHE A 66 1.66 3.00 -2.20
N GLN A 67 1.69 4.12 -1.48
CA GLN A 67 1.00 4.23 -0.21
C GLN A 67 -0.26 5.07 -0.35
N VAL A 68 -1.32 4.62 0.30
CA VAL A 68 -2.62 5.29 0.36
C VAL A 68 -3.04 5.37 1.81
N HIS A 69 -3.20 6.58 2.32
CA HIS A 69 -3.87 6.84 3.58
C HIS A 69 -5.32 7.22 3.29
N ILE A 70 -6.24 6.47 3.87
CA ILE A 70 -7.69 6.67 3.74
C ILE A 70 -8.22 7.05 5.11
N GLY A 71 -9.05 8.08 5.18
CA GLY A 71 -9.71 8.52 6.40
C GLY A 71 -11.19 8.80 6.16
N ALA A 72 -12.01 8.50 7.19
CA ALA A 72 -13.40 8.95 7.26
C ALA A 72 -13.50 10.48 7.43
N GLU A 73 -12.47 11.07 8.06
CA GLU A 73 -12.26 12.52 8.17
C GLU A 73 -11.06 12.97 7.33
N LYS A 74 -10.69 14.25 7.45
CA LYS A 74 -9.62 14.86 6.67
C LYS A 74 -8.26 14.20 6.91
N VAL A 75 -7.58 13.85 5.83
CA VAL A 75 -6.25 13.24 5.81
C VAL A 75 -5.23 14.24 5.24
N TYR A 76 -4.24 14.60 6.05
CA TYR A 76 -3.23 15.60 5.65
C TYR A 76 -1.89 15.00 5.21
N THR A 77 -1.62 13.74 5.58
CA THR A 77 -0.34 13.08 5.30
C THR A 77 -0.58 11.65 4.82
N PRO A 78 0.34 11.07 4.03
CA PRO A 78 0.24 9.66 3.62
C PRO A 78 0.57 8.67 4.75
N GLY A 79 1.05 9.15 5.91
CA GLY A 79 1.46 8.33 7.05
C GLY A 79 2.89 7.78 6.96
N ASP A 80 3.50 7.46 8.11
CA ASP A 80 4.88 6.95 8.16
C ASP A 80 4.96 5.42 8.01
N LYS A 81 3.95 4.71 8.53
CA LYS A 81 3.86 3.25 8.50
C LYS A 81 2.49 2.79 8.05
N CYS A 82 2.45 1.68 7.33
CA CYS A 82 1.23 1.05 6.87
C CYS A 82 0.61 0.12 7.93
N ASP A 83 -0.72 0.10 7.95
CA ASP A 83 -1.56 -0.86 8.66
C ASP A 83 -1.72 -2.16 7.86
N VAL A 84 -1.61 -2.07 6.53
CA VAL A 84 -1.70 -3.21 5.62
C VAL A 84 -0.59 -3.13 4.57
N LEU A 85 0.20 -4.19 4.44
CA LEU A 85 1.21 -4.32 3.38
C LEU A 85 0.75 -5.32 2.31
N VAL A 86 0.47 -4.82 1.12
CA VAL A 86 0.18 -5.64 -0.05
C VAL A 86 1.48 -5.87 -0.83
N ALA A 87 2.21 -6.93 -0.47
CA ALA A 87 3.40 -7.36 -1.17
C ALA A 87 3.05 -8.25 -2.37
N MET A 88 3.33 -7.77 -3.58
CA MET A 88 3.04 -8.48 -4.84
C MET A 88 4.08 -9.56 -5.18
N ASN A 89 5.24 -9.53 -4.51
CA ASN A 89 6.30 -10.51 -4.67
C ASN A 89 7.14 -10.64 -3.37
N ALA A 90 8.07 -11.60 -3.34
CA ALA A 90 8.91 -11.86 -2.16
C ALA A 90 9.97 -10.77 -1.89
N ALA A 91 10.49 -10.11 -2.94
CA ALA A 91 11.44 -9.00 -2.79
C ALA A 91 10.78 -7.80 -2.11
N ALA A 92 9.53 -7.51 -2.48
CA ALA A 92 8.70 -6.48 -1.87
C ALA A 92 8.47 -6.76 -0.37
N LEU A 93 8.07 -7.98 -0.01
CA LEU A 93 7.90 -8.33 1.41
C LEU A 93 9.21 -8.14 2.19
N LYS A 94 10.32 -8.66 1.66
CA LYS A 94 11.63 -8.59 2.32
C LYS A 94 12.14 -7.15 2.53
N THR A 95 11.83 -6.23 1.62
CA THR A 95 12.31 -4.84 1.70
C THR A 95 11.35 -3.92 2.44
N GLN A 96 10.05 -4.17 2.35
CA GLN A 96 9.01 -3.23 2.79
C GLN A 96 8.42 -3.54 4.16
N TYR A 97 8.63 -4.75 4.74
CA TYR A 97 8.09 -5.10 6.06
C TYR A 97 8.46 -4.09 7.16
N LYS A 98 9.61 -3.41 7.04
CA LYS A 98 10.06 -2.37 7.98
C LYS A 98 9.13 -1.15 8.05
N PHE A 99 8.34 -0.91 7.01
CA PHE A 99 7.35 0.16 6.94
C PHE A 99 5.96 -0.30 7.42
N ALA A 100 5.81 -1.55 7.84
CA ALA A 100 4.59 -2.04 8.47
C ALA A 100 4.59 -1.73 9.97
N LYS A 101 3.42 -1.41 10.52
CA LYS A 101 3.22 -1.36 11.97
C LYS A 101 3.36 -2.77 12.56
N SER A 102 3.67 -2.88 13.85
CA SER A 102 3.75 -4.18 14.52
C SER A 102 2.41 -4.92 14.57
N THR A 103 1.31 -4.18 14.46
CA THR A 103 -0.07 -4.69 14.38
C THR A 103 -0.57 -4.80 12.95
N ALA A 104 0.29 -4.59 11.95
CA ALA A 104 -0.12 -4.63 10.56
C ALA A 104 -0.46 -6.05 10.13
N CYS A 105 -1.42 -6.14 9.22
CA CYS A 105 -1.80 -7.38 8.55
C CYS A 105 -1.03 -7.55 7.24
#